data_AF-A0A8T2BWW0-F1
#
_entry.id   AF-A0A8T2BWW0-F1
#
_cell.length_a   1.000
_cell.length_b   1.000
_cell.length_c   1.000
_cell.angle_alpha   90.00
_cell.angle_beta   90.00
_cell.angle_gamma   90.00
#
_symmetry.space_group_name_H-M   'P 1'
#
loop_
_entity.id
_entity.type
_entity.pdbx_description
1 polymer ?
#
loop_
_entity_poly.entity_id
_entity_poly.type
_entity_poly.pdbx_seq_one_letter_code
_entity_poly.pdbx_strand_id
1 'polypeptide(L)'
;MSPTDLKPENSDPKTQNYQGPSEEQRERYRMFMIGGGCKESFTAFEDCEGNTIVDCSETMWKLDQCMKVHLDYYQPYYSIWKTVDEIEERNRDPVFPAKEPKEKAKQVSEFMRGPCRESIRSFRRRDAEYTRNNNTLTFHRKLEAFDTVYKCMEAHSDYNQYQAFLASMKRRYEYYDKEFDA
;
A
#
# COMPACT_ATOMS: atom_id res chain seq x y z
N MET A 1 -27.65 24.34 -33.89
CA MET A 1 -26.30 24.34 -34.50
C MET A 1 -25.37 25.06 -33.53
N SER A 2 -24.25 24.40 -33.20
CA SER A 2 -23.18 24.71 -32.22
C SER A 2 -22.44 26.05 -32.49
N PRO A 3 -21.31 26.43 -31.83
CA PRO A 3 -20.57 25.82 -30.71
C PRO A 3 -19.95 26.80 -29.64
N THR A 4 -19.52 26.22 -28.52
CA THR A 4 -18.46 26.60 -27.53
C THR A 4 -17.93 28.03 -27.42
N ASP A 5 -17.84 28.49 -26.16
CA ASP A 5 -16.55 28.89 -25.59
C ASP A 5 -16.31 28.21 -24.24
N LEU A 6 -15.11 27.64 -24.13
CA LEU A 6 -14.58 26.86 -23.02
C LEU A 6 -14.10 27.77 -21.90
N LYS A 7 -14.31 27.32 -20.65
CA LYS A 7 -13.25 27.40 -19.64
C LYS A 7 -13.40 26.24 -18.65
N PRO A 8 -12.47 25.28 -18.60
CA PRO A 8 -12.36 24.39 -17.45
C PRO A 8 -11.88 25.24 -16.27
N GLU A 9 -12.67 25.30 -15.21
CA GLU A 9 -12.20 25.83 -13.93
C GLU A 9 -11.06 24.95 -13.43
N ASN A 10 -10.01 25.63 -12.97
CA ASN A 10 -8.84 25.08 -12.30
C ASN A 10 -9.25 24.06 -11.23
N SER A 11 -8.72 22.85 -11.34
CA SER A 11 -8.67 21.90 -10.24
C SER A 11 -7.68 22.41 -9.17
N ASP A 12 -8.22 22.64 -7.98
CA ASP A 12 -7.51 22.96 -6.75
C ASP A 12 -6.43 21.89 -6.45
N PRO A 13 -5.16 22.24 -6.13
CA PRO A 13 -4.07 21.26 -5.95
C PRO A 13 -4.21 20.34 -4.73
N LYS A 14 -5.28 20.46 -3.94
CA LYS A 14 -5.44 19.81 -2.64
C LYS A 14 -6.19 18.46 -2.63
N THR A 15 -6.60 17.95 -3.78
CA THR A 15 -7.28 16.64 -3.87
C THR A 15 -6.71 15.84 -5.03
N GLN A 16 -5.47 15.39 -4.90
CA GLN A 16 -4.98 14.26 -5.68
C GLN A 16 -5.48 12.99 -4.98
N ASN A 17 -6.70 12.58 -5.30
CA ASN A 17 -7.16 11.22 -4.99
C ASN A 17 -6.24 10.25 -5.73
N TYR A 18 -5.58 9.37 -5.00
CA TYR A 18 -4.78 8.29 -5.56
C TYR A 18 -5.63 7.47 -6.56
N GLN A 19 -5.18 7.41 -7.82
CA GLN A 19 -5.86 6.67 -8.89
C GLN A 19 -5.22 5.29 -9.16
N GLY A 20 -4.14 4.93 -8.44
CA GLY A 20 -3.37 3.73 -8.71
C GLY A 20 -2.54 3.81 -10.00
N PRO A 21 -1.79 2.75 -10.36
CA PRO A 21 -0.99 2.74 -11.58
C PRO A 21 -1.85 2.98 -12.82
N SER A 22 -1.31 3.60 -13.86
CA SER A 22 -1.96 3.76 -15.17
C SER A 22 -2.05 2.43 -15.94
N GLU A 23 -2.90 2.40 -16.95
CA GLU A 23 -3.03 1.25 -17.86
C GLU A 23 -1.71 0.91 -18.57
N GLU A 24 -0.91 1.92 -18.93
CA GLU A 24 0.36 1.70 -19.63
C GLU A 24 1.38 1.00 -18.73
N GLN A 25 1.43 1.38 -17.45
CA GLN A 25 2.31 0.73 -16.46
C GLN A 25 1.86 -0.70 -16.16
N ARG A 26 0.54 -0.92 -16.05
CA ARG A 26 -0.03 -2.26 -15.89
C ARG A 26 0.38 -3.16 -17.06
N GLU A 27 0.30 -2.66 -18.29
CA GLU A 27 0.65 -3.43 -19.49
C GLU A 27 2.16 -3.70 -19.58
N ARG A 28 3.02 -2.72 -19.28
CA ARG A 28 4.48 -2.95 -19.25
C ARG A 28 4.87 -4.03 -18.25
N TYR A 29 4.31 -3.99 -17.04
CA TYR A 29 4.52 -5.01 -16.03
C TYR A 29 4.03 -6.39 -16.51
N ARG A 30 2.82 -6.43 -17.07
CA ARG A 30 2.22 -7.65 -17.62
C ARG A 30 3.11 -8.30 -18.69
N MET A 31 3.63 -7.51 -19.63
CA MET A 31 4.53 -7.98 -20.69
C MET A 31 5.85 -8.52 -20.15
N PHE A 32 6.44 -7.86 -19.13
CA PHE A 32 7.64 -8.36 -18.45
C PHE A 32 7.38 -9.73 -17.79
N MET A 33 6.26 -9.87 -17.09
CA MET A 33 5.89 -11.09 -16.38
C MET A 33 5.64 -12.27 -17.33
N ILE A 34 4.97 -12.01 -18.45
CA ILE A 34 4.69 -13.00 -19.50
C ILE A 34 5.95 -13.40 -20.28
N GLY A 35 6.95 -12.51 -20.37
CA GLY A 35 8.23 -12.79 -21.03
C GLY A 35 9.16 -13.74 -20.26
N GLY A 36 8.89 -13.99 -18.98
CA GLY A 36 9.73 -14.81 -18.11
C GLY A 36 9.29 -16.26 -17.96
N GLY A 37 10.10 -17.06 -17.27
CA GLY A 37 9.83 -18.49 -17.01
C GLY A 37 8.59 -18.76 -16.16
N CYS A 38 8.04 -17.74 -15.49
CA CYS A 38 6.86 -17.87 -14.62
C CYS A 38 5.55 -17.46 -15.25
N LYS A 39 5.51 -17.32 -16.59
CA LYS A 39 4.31 -16.96 -17.35
C LYS A 39 3.06 -17.73 -16.91
N GLU A 40 3.13 -19.06 -16.81
CA GLU A 40 1.98 -19.89 -16.45
C GLU A 40 1.46 -19.59 -15.04
N SER A 41 2.36 -19.42 -14.07
CA SER A 41 1.99 -19.05 -12.69
C SER A 41 1.44 -17.62 -12.62
N PHE A 42 1.95 -16.72 -13.46
CA PHE A 42 1.47 -15.35 -13.56
C PHE A 42 0.08 -15.28 -14.19
N THR A 43 -0.15 -15.96 -15.31
CA THR A 43 -1.48 -16.04 -15.94
C THR A 43 -2.49 -16.70 -15.00
N ALA A 44 -2.13 -17.75 -14.26
CA ALA A 44 -3.01 -18.34 -13.24
C ALA A 44 -3.34 -17.37 -12.09
N PHE A 45 -2.44 -16.44 -11.77
CA PHE A 45 -2.72 -15.37 -10.82
C PHE A 45 -3.64 -14.30 -11.42
N GLU A 46 -3.44 -13.91 -12.69
CA GLU A 46 -4.31 -12.95 -13.40
C GLU A 46 -5.73 -13.48 -13.61
N ASP A 47 -5.86 -14.75 -13.99
CA ASP A 47 -7.14 -15.42 -14.27
C ASP A 47 -7.93 -15.77 -13.00
N CYS A 48 -7.36 -15.50 -11.82
CA CYS A 48 -8.03 -15.77 -10.58
C CYS A 48 -9.15 -14.74 -10.33
N GLU A 49 -10.40 -15.15 -10.59
CA GLU A 49 -11.62 -14.39 -10.33
C GLU A 49 -12.02 -14.37 -8.84
N GLY A 50 -11.03 -14.30 -7.94
CA GLY A 50 -11.23 -14.26 -6.51
C GLY A 50 -11.92 -12.99 -6.05
N ASN A 51 -12.95 -13.10 -5.21
CA ASN A 51 -13.52 -11.94 -4.51
C ASN A 51 -12.56 -11.40 -3.43
N THR A 52 -11.55 -12.20 -3.08
CA THR A 52 -10.50 -11.89 -2.11
C THR A 52 -9.14 -12.43 -2.61
N ILE A 53 -8.03 -11.74 -2.34
CA ILE A 53 -6.64 -12.29 -2.44
C ILE A 53 -6.47 -13.69 -1.79
N VAL A 54 -7.36 -14.17 -0.92
CA VAL A 54 -7.29 -15.53 -0.33
C VAL A 54 -7.61 -16.55 -1.39
N ASP A 55 -8.62 -16.25 -2.21
CA ASP A 55 -9.05 -17.10 -3.32
C ASP A 55 -7.90 -17.27 -4.33
N CYS A 56 -7.01 -16.26 -4.43
CA CYS A 56 -5.82 -16.26 -5.27
C CYS A 56 -4.51 -16.47 -4.50
N SER A 57 -4.56 -16.82 -3.21
CA SER A 57 -3.35 -16.88 -2.39
C SER A 57 -2.42 -18.02 -2.81
N GLU A 58 -3.01 -19.12 -3.29
CA GLU A 58 -2.27 -20.26 -3.83
C GLU A 58 -1.59 -19.90 -5.16
N THR A 59 -2.28 -19.20 -6.07
CA THR A 59 -1.73 -18.78 -7.37
C THR A 59 -0.65 -17.71 -7.18
N MET A 60 -0.86 -16.77 -6.25
CA MET A 60 0.13 -15.76 -5.85
C MET A 60 1.38 -16.41 -5.22
N TRP A 61 1.21 -17.40 -4.33
CA TRP A 61 2.34 -18.10 -3.73
C TRP A 61 3.13 -18.90 -4.78
N LYS A 62 2.45 -19.62 -5.68
CA LYS A 62 3.08 -20.34 -6.80
C LYS A 62 3.89 -19.40 -7.69
N LEU A 63 3.35 -18.22 -8.00
CA LEU A 63 4.06 -17.17 -8.73
C LEU A 63 5.33 -16.71 -8.00
N ASP A 64 5.24 -16.36 -6.72
CA ASP A 64 6.40 -15.94 -5.92
C ASP A 64 7.49 -17.02 -5.85
N GLN A 65 7.11 -18.28 -5.64
CA GLN A 65 8.06 -19.38 -5.62
C GLN A 65 8.75 -19.55 -6.98
N CYS A 66 8.01 -19.46 -8.07
CA CYS A 66 8.59 -19.53 -9.40
C CYS A 66 9.58 -18.38 -9.64
N MET A 67 9.20 -17.15 -9.29
CA MET A 67 10.06 -15.98 -9.50
C MET A 67 11.37 -16.06 -8.70
N LYS A 68 11.33 -16.64 -7.50
CA LYS A 68 12.53 -16.91 -6.69
C LYS A 68 13.46 -17.95 -7.30
N VAL A 69 12.91 -18.96 -7.99
CA VAL A 69 13.72 -19.95 -8.73
C VAL A 69 14.36 -19.31 -9.97
N HIS A 70 13.63 -18.45 -10.67
CA HIS A 70 14.09 -17.73 -11.86
C HIS A 70 14.58 -16.31 -11.53
N LEU A 71 15.29 -16.18 -10.41
CA LEU A 71 15.69 -14.89 -9.87
C LEU A 71 16.55 -14.10 -10.86
N ASP A 72 17.36 -14.76 -11.69
CA ASP A 72 18.18 -14.12 -12.73
C ASP A 72 17.35 -13.27 -13.70
N TYR A 73 16.17 -13.76 -14.11
CA TYR A 73 15.23 -13.00 -14.94
C TYR A 73 14.45 -11.96 -14.13
N TYR A 74 13.99 -12.32 -12.93
CA TYR A 74 13.13 -11.46 -12.11
C TYR A 74 13.88 -10.49 -11.18
N GLN A 75 15.22 -10.51 -11.20
CA GLN A 75 16.07 -9.63 -10.38
C GLN A 75 15.77 -8.14 -10.58
N PRO A 76 15.51 -7.63 -11.81
CA PRO A 76 15.14 -6.24 -12.00
C PRO A 76 13.89 -5.86 -11.21
N TYR A 77 12.87 -6.73 -11.22
CA TYR A 77 11.64 -6.53 -10.46
C TYR A 77 11.91 -6.51 -8.95
N TYR A 78 12.61 -7.52 -8.42
CA TYR A 78 12.95 -7.56 -6.99
C TYR A 78 13.84 -6.39 -6.56
N SER A 79 14.70 -5.89 -7.44
CA SER A 79 15.58 -4.75 -7.15
C SER A 79 14.82 -3.44 -7.07
N ILE A 80 13.80 -3.26 -7.91
CA ILE A 80 12.89 -2.11 -7.81
C ILE A 80 12.19 -2.15 -6.45
N TRP A 81 11.57 -3.29 -6.08
CA TRP A 81 10.92 -3.44 -4.77
C TRP A 81 11.87 -3.24 -3.59
N LYS A 82 13.08 -3.79 -3.67
CA LYS A 82 14.08 -3.61 -2.61
C LYS A 82 14.53 -2.15 -2.50
N THR A 83 14.75 -1.48 -3.62
CA THR A 83 15.12 -0.06 -3.65
C THR A 83 13.99 0.79 -3.09
N VAL A 84 12.74 0.41 -3.40
CA VAL A 84 11.55 1.05 -2.86
C VAL A 84 11.48 0.90 -1.35
N ASP A 85 11.67 -0.31 -0.82
CA ASP A 85 11.72 -0.57 0.62
C ASP A 85 12.85 0.22 1.31
N GLU A 86 14.05 0.23 0.73
CA GLU A 86 15.22 0.93 1.28
C GLU A 86 15.07 2.46 1.28
N ILE A 87 14.47 3.02 0.23
CA ILE A 87 14.17 4.46 0.14
C ILE A 87 13.03 4.82 1.10
N GLU A 88 12.01 3.97 1.23
CA GLU A 88 10.95 4.15 2.21
C GLU A 88 11.52 4.15 3.63
N GLU A 89 12.38 3.19 3.96
CA GLU A 89 13.01 3.10 5.28
C GLU A 89 13.88 4.32 5.58
N ARG A 90 14.66 4.80 4.60
CA ARG A 90 15.53 5.98 4.74
C ARG A 90 14.76 7.28 4.94
N ASN A 91 13.64 7.45 4.23
CA ASN A 91 12.85 8.69 4.23
C ASN A 91 11.66 8.65 5.20
N ARG A 92 11.55 7.59 6.00
CA ARG A 92 10.48 7.44 6.99
C ARG A 92 10.69 8.41 8.15
N ASP A 93 9.86 9.45 8.21
CA ASP A 93 9.73 10.23 9.44
C ASP A 93 9.20 9.34 10.57
N PRO A 94 9.86 9.34 11.74
CA PRO A 94 9.38 8.54 12.86
C PRO A 94 8.07 9.14 13.38
N VAL A 95 6.98 8.37 13.24
CA VAL A 95 5.68 8.69 13.86
C VAL A 95 5.81 8.92 15.37
N PHE A 96 6.76 8.23 16.01
CA PHE A 96 7.12 8.37 17.41
C PHE A 96 8.62 8.68 17.52
N PRO A 97 9.03 9.97 17.52
CA PRO A 97 10.43 10.37 17.47
C PRO A 97 11.20 10.13 18.78
N ALA A 98 10.52 9.85 19.89
CA ALA A 98 11.18 9.63 21.16
C ALA A 98 12.11 8.40 21.13
N LYS A 99 13.36 8.61 21.53
CA LYS A 99 14.38 7.55 21.66
C LYS A 99 14.29 6.83 23.00
N GLU A 100 13.87 7.53 24.05
CA GLU A 100 13.71 6.96 25.39
C GLU A 100 12.43 6.10 25.45
N PRO A 101 12.48 4.86 25.97
CA PRO A 101 11.35 3.92 25.93
C PRO A 101 10.07 4.42 26.59
N LYS A 102 10.15 5.11 27.75
CA LYS A 102 8.96 5.61 28.45
C LYS A 102 8.30 6.74 27.69
N GLU A 103 9.08 7.68 27.15
CA GLU A 103 8.56 8.79 26.36
C GLU A 103 7.96 8.29 25.03
N LYS A 104 8.59 7.29 24.40
CA LYS A 104 8.02 6.61 23.22
C LYS A 104 6.71 5.91 23.56
N ALA A 105 6.64 5.19 24.68
CA ALA A 105 5.41 4.55 25.13
C ALA A 105 4.29 5.57 25.41
N LYS A 106 4.64 6.74 25.94
CA LYS A 106 3.71 7.85 26.14
C LYS A 106 3.19 8.39 24.80
N GLN A 107 4.05 8.66 23.83
CA GLN A 107 3.66 9.09 22.48
C GLN A 107 2.72 8.07 21.80
N VAL A 108 3.06 6.78 21.86
CA VAL A 108 2.20 5.70 21.36
C VAL A 108 0.86 5.68 22.09
N SER A 109 0.88 5.84 23.42
CA SER A 109 -0.34 5.82 24.21
C SER A 109 -1.26 7.01 23.94
N GLU A 110 -0.71 8.18 23.66
CA GLU A 110 -1.48 9.37 23.27
C GLU A 110 -2.13 9.15 21.91
N PHE A 111 -1.34 8.73 20.90
CA PHE A 111 -1.84 8.37 19.57
C PHE A 111 -3.00 7.38 19.62
N MET A 112 -2.87 6.31 20.42
CA MET A 112 -3.88 5.27 20.58
C MET A 112 -5.15 5.73 21.31
N ARG A 113 -5.10 6.84 22.06
CA ARG A 113 -6.24 7.41 22.79
C ARG A 113 -6.98 8.49 22.00
N GLY A 114 -6.46 8.87 20.83
CA GLY A 114 -7.09 9.86 19.97
C GLY A 114 -8.45 9.43 19.40
N PRO A 115 -9.08 10.30 18.58
CA PRO A 115 -10.43 10.09 18.05
C PRO A 115 -10.64 8.75 17.34
N CYS A 116 -9.60 8.21 16.70
CA CYS A 116 -9.66 6.96 15.94
C CYS A 116 -9.37 5.70 16.78
N ARG A 117 -9.37 5.78 18.11
CA ARG A 117 -9.07 4.67 19.04
C ARG A 117 -9.82 3.38 18.69
N GLU A 118 -11.11 3.45 18.38
CA GLU A 118 -11.91 2.26 18.09
C GLU A 118 -11.56 1.63 16.74
N SER A 119 -11.32 2.46 15.71
CA SER A 119 -10.83 2.01 14.41
C SER A 119 -9.47 1.32 14.55
N ILE A 120 -8.55 1.92 15.32
CA ILE A 120 -7.22 1.34 15.56
C ILE A 120 -7.32 0.02 16.35
N ARG A 121 -8.20 -0.06 17.36
CA ARG A 121 -8.46 -1.31 18.10
C ARG A 121 -9.04 -2.40 17.21
N SER A 122 -9.96 -2.05 16.33
CA SER A 122 -10.54 -2.98 15.36
C SER A 122 -9.46 -3.52 14.42
N PHE A 123 -8.60 -2.64 13.89
CA PHE A 123 -7.45 -3.04 13.09
C PHE A 123 -6.51 -3.98 13.84
N ARG A 124 -6.09 -3.63 15.08
CA ARG A 124 -5.19 -4.47 15.88
C ARG A 124 -5.76 -5.83 16.24
N ARG A 125 -7.08 -5.93 16.46
CA ARG A 125 -7.75 -7.23 16.69
C ARG A 125 -7.67 -8.11 15.45
N ARG A 126 -7.99 -7.54 14.28
CA ARG A 126 -7.88 -8.23 12.98
C ARG A 126 -6.45 -8.66 12.67
N ASP A 127 -5.47 -7.81 12.98
CA ASP A 127 -4.05 -8.11 12.77
C ASP A 127 -3.49 -9.20 13.73
N ALA A 128 -3.97 -9.21 14.98
CA ALA A 128 -3.63 -10.26 15.94
C ALA A 128 -4.26 -11.62 15.57
N GLU A 129 -5.49 -11.62 15.04
CA GLU A 129 -6.15 -12.81 14.50
C GLU A 129 -5.41 -13.35 13.26
N TYR A 130 -4.95 -12.46 12.38
CA TYR A 130 -4.09 -12.80 11.24
C TYR A 130 -2.80 -13.52 11.68
N THR A 131 -2.11 -12.98 12.69
CA THR A 131 -0.81 -13.53 13.14
C THR A 131 -0.97 -14.91 13.78
N ARG A 132 -2.11 -15.20 14.41
CA ARG A 132 -2.35 -16.45 15.14
C ARG A 132 -2.75 -17.61 14.24
N ASN A 133 -3.48 -17.36 13.16
CA ASN A 133 -4.14 -18.43 12.40
C ASN A 133 -3.31 -18.96 11.24
N ASN A 134 -2.14 -18.36 10.95
CA ASN A 134 -1.29 -18.67 9.77
C ASN A 134 -2.07 -18.76 8.43
N ASN A 135 -3.27 -18.16 8.39
CA ASN A 135 -4.23 -18.19 7.31
C ASN A 135 -4.67 -16.75 7.01
N THR A 136 -4.25 -16.28 5.83
CA THR A 136 -5.11 -15.66 4.80
C THR A 136 -6.22 -14.72 5.28
N LEU A 137 -5.85 -13.60 5.92
CA LEU A 137 -6.55 -12.35 5.61
C LEU A 137 -5.82 -11.72 4.44
N THR A 138 -6.56 -11.34 3.40
CA THR A 138 -5.99 -10.70 2.21
C THR A 138 -5.19 -9.47 2.58
N PHE A 139 -4.11 -9.23 1.84
CA PHE A 139 -3.51 -7.90 1.76
C PHE A 139 -4.61 -6.84 1.57
N HIS A 140 -5.64 -7.09 0.73
CA HIS A 140 -6.82 -6.23 0.60
C HIS A 140 -7.64 -6.00 1.89
N ARG A 141 -7.95 -6.99 2.72
CA ARG A 141 -8.72 -6.81 3.98
C ARG A 141 -7.88 -6.14 5.05
N LYS A 142 -6.56 -6.38 5.05
CA LYS A 142 -5.62 -5.60 5.88
C LYS A 142 -5.55 -4.16 5.39
N LEU A 143 -5.48 -3.94 4.08
CA LEU A 143 -5.51 -2.64 3.46
C LEU A 143 -6.84 -1.92 3.70
N GLU A 144 -8.00 -2.59 3.63
CA GLU A 144 -9.32 -2.02 3.92
C GLU A 144 -9.45 -1.67 5.41
N ALA A 145 -8.98 -2.55 6.29
CA ALA A 145 -8.94 -2.29 7.73
C ALA A 145 -8.03 -1.11 8.05
N PHE A 146 -6.90 -1.00 7.35
CA PHE A 146 -5.95 0.08 7.45
C PHE A 146 -6.48 1.38 6.82
N ASP A 147 -7.15 1.32 5.68
CA ASP A 147 -7.82 2.42 4.98
C ASP A 147 -8.92 3.03 5.85
N THR A 148 -9.68 2.19 6.56
CA THR A 148 -10.65 2.64 7.57
C THR A 148 -9.97 3.46 8.67
N VAL A 149 -8.78 3.03 9.13
CA VAL A 149 -7.99 3.77 10.13
C VAL A 149 -7.45 5.06 9.54
N TYR A 150 -6.91 5.00 8.33
CA TYR A 150 -6.33 6.13 7.61
C TYR A 150 -7.35 7.22 7.33
N LYS A 151 -8.51 6.88 6.74
CA LYS A 151 -9.63 7.82 6.52
C LYS A 151 -10.14 8.45 7.81
N CYS A 152 -10.20 7.67 8.89
CA CYS A 152 -10.52 8.23 10.21
C CYS A 152 -9.48 9.29 10.63
N MET A 153 -8.19 8.99 10.47
CA MET A 153 -7.13 9.93 10.84
C MET A 153 -7.11 11.18 9.95
N GLU A 154 -7.44 11.06 8.66
CA GLU A 154 -7.62 12.21 7.77
C GLU A 154 -8.78 13.10 8.20
N ALA A 155 -9.92 12.50 8.55
CA ALA A 155 -11.08 13.21 9.08
C ALA A 155 -10.82 13.89 10.43
N HIS A 156 -9.83 13.40 11.18
CA HIS A 156 -9.35 13.95 12.45
C HIS A 156 -7.92 14.49 12.34
N SER A 157 -7.58 15.09 11.21
CA SER A 157 -6.25 15.64 10.95
C SER A 157 -5.91 16.83 11.88
N ASP A 158 -6.89 17.45 12.52
CA ASP A 158 -6.70 18.44 13.59
C ASP A 158 -6.06 17.83 14.86
N TYR A 159 -6.10 16.51 15.03
CA TYR A 159 -5.40 15.83 16.10
C TYR A 159 -3.90 15.67 15.77
N ASN A 160 -3.07 16.57 16.33
CA ASN A 160 -1.63 16.68 16.05
C ASN A 160 -0.84 15.37 16.06
N GLN A 161 -1.23 14.38 16.89
CA GLN A 161 -0.52 13.11 16.96
C GLN A 161 -0.66 12.26 15.69
N TYR A 162 -1.64 12.54 14.81
CA TYR A 162 -1.81 11.83 13.53
C TYR A 162 -0.98 12.44 12.39
N GLN A 163 -0.54 13.70 12.51
CA GLN A 163 0.11 14.44 11.42
C GLN A 163 1.35 13.74 10.87
N ALA A 164 2.27 13.31 11.74
CA ALA A 164 3.48 12.61 11.31
C ALA A 164 3.17 11.28 10.60
N PHE A 165 2.13 10.57 11.06
CA PHE A 165 1.67 9.35 10.43
C PHE A 165 1.05 9.60 9.05
N LEU A 166 0.14 10.57 8.95
CA LEU A 166 -0.49 10.96 7.69
C LEU A 166 0.54 11.44 6.66
N ALA A 167 1.50 12.26 7.07
CA ALA A 167 2.59 12.72 6.20
C ALA A 167 3.48 11.55 5.73
N SER A 168 3.80 10.61 6.62
CA SER A 168 4.53 9.39 6.26
C SER A 168 3.76 8.53 5.25
N MET A 169 2.45 8.40 5.42
CA MET A 169 1.60 7.63 4.51
C MET A 169 1.47 8.29 3.14
N LYS A 170 1.24 9.60 3.11
CA LYS A 170 1.15 10.37 1.87
C LYS A 170 2.40 10.22 1.00
N ARG A 171 3.59 10.41 1.60
CA ARG A 171 4.86 10.24 0.87
C ARG A 171 5.09 8.81 0.38
N ARG A 172 4.68 7.81 1.17
CA ARG A 172 4.74 6.41 0.73
C ARG A 172 3.93 6.22 -0.56
N TYR A 173 2.70 6.74 -0.60
CA TYR A 173 1.87 6.65 -1.81
C TYR A 173 2.45 7.43 -2.99
N GLU A 174 2.89 8.67 -2.80
CA GLU A 174 3.52 9.50 -3.85
C GLU A 174 4.77 8.81 -4.45
N TYR A 175 5.52 8.09 -3.62
CA TYR A 175 6.72 7.38 -4.05
C TYR A 175 6.40 6.09 -4.83
N TYR A 176 5.40 5.32 -4.39
CA TYR A 176 4.90 4.19 -5.17
C TYR A 176 4.45 4.64 -6.56
N ASP A 177 3.73 5.75 -6.68
CA ASP A 177 3.31 6.28 -7.98
C ASP A 177 4.53 6.58 -8.87
N LYS A 178 5.52 7.32 -8.33
CA LYS A 178 6.70 7.75 -9.10
C LYS A 178 7.57 6.59 -9.61
N GLU A 179 7.82 5.56 -8.80
CA GLU A 179 8.73 4.48 -9.19
C GLU A 179 8.09 3.41 -10.07
N PHE A 180 6.77 3.24 -9.97
CA PHE A 180 6.05 2.42 -10.94
C PHE A 180 5.80 3.20 -12.25
N ASP A 181 5.84 4.55 -12.25
CA ASP A 181 5.74 5.43 -13.43
C ASP A 181 7.03 5.47 -14.28
N ALA A 182 8.20 5.19 -13.67
CA ALA A 182 9.53 5.26 -14.29
C ALA A 182 9.86 4.04 -15.17
#